data_AF-A0A6V7UYQ5-F1
#
_entry.id   AF-A0A6V7UYQ5-F1
#
_cell.length_a   1.000
_cell.length_b   1.000
_cell.length_c   1.000
_cell.angle_alpha   90.00
_cell.angle_beta   90.00
_cell.angle_gamma   90.00
#
_symmetry.space_group_name_H-M   'P 1'
#
loop_
_entity.id
_entity.type
_entity.pdbx_description
1 polymer ?
#
loop_
_entity_poly.entity_id
_entity_poly.type
_entity_poly.pdbx_seq_one_letter_code
_entity_poly.pdbx_strand_id
1 'polypeptide(L)' 'MRPDSERLLVSKVEEDLLVIATWELDVNGTELADAFVMCGVLYGLENAKDRETFISFAFDLERKNFKNKYLNYLVT' A
#
# COMPACT_ATOMS: atom_id res chain seq x y z
N MET A 1 -4.57 3.93 -10.88
CA MET A 1 -5.78 4.40 -10.18
C MET A 1 -6.95 4.29 -11.16
N ARG A 2 -8.05 3.59 -10.80
CA ARG A 2 -9.27 3.67 -11.62
C ARG A 2 -9.87 5.06 -11.37
N PRO A 3 -10.30 5.80 -12.40
CA PRO A 3 -10.80 7.18 -12.24
C PRO A 3 -11.98 7.30 -11.25
N ASP A 4 -12.79 6.24 -11.11
CA ASP A 4 -14.03 6.25 -10.33
C ASP A 4 -13.96 5.43 -9.04
N SER A 5 -12.76 5.03 -8.59
CA SER A 5 -12.60 4.24 -7.38
C SER A 5 -11.54 4.83 -6.48
N GLU A 6 -11.96 5.21 -5.27
CA GLU A 6 -11.06 5.69 -4.21
C GLU A 6 -10.20 4.55 -3.66
N ARG A 7 -10.55 3.28 -3.94
CA ARG A 7 -9.85 2.12 -3.41
C ARG A 7 -8.49 1.90 -4.05
N LEU A 8 -7.52 1.54 -3.21
CA LEU A 8 -6.20 1.16 -3.64
C LEU A 8 -6.23 -0.24 -4.29
N LEU A 9 -5.84 -0.30 -5.56
CA LEU A 9 -5.67 -1.54 -6.30
C LEU A 9 -4.18 -1.89 -6.36
N VAL A 10 -3.84 -3.08 -5.88
CA VAL A 10 -2.49 -3.62 -5.95
C VAL A 10 -2.51 -4.86 -6.81
N SER A 11 -1.59 -4.98 -7.76
CA SER A 11 -1.52 -6.13 -8.65
C SER A 11 -0.13 -6.74 -8.63
N LYS A 12 -0.06 -8.07 -8.54
CA LYS A 12 1.17 -8.82 -8.77
C LYS A 12 1.26 -9.11 -10.26
N VAL A 13 2.39 -8.72 -10.82
CA VAL A 13 2.68 -8.78 -12.25
C VAL A 13 3.93 -9.64 -12.44
N GLU A 14 3.88 -10.55 -13.40
CA GLU A 14 5.03 -11.35 -13.83
C GLU A 14 5.94 -10.56 -14.78
N GLU A 15 7.11 -11.11 -15.11
CA GLU A 15 8.11 -10.46 -15.98
C GLU A 15 7.57 -10.14 -17.39
N ASP A 16 6.57 -10.89 -17.86
CA ASP A 16 5.88 -10.71 -19.14
C ASP A 16 4.68 -9.74 -19.08
N LEU A 17 4.53 -9.00 -17.98
CA LEU A 17 3.41 -8.12 -17.68
C LEU A 17 2.07 -8.83 -17.46
N LEU A 18 2.06 -10.16 -17.30
CA LEU A 18 0.85 -10.89 -16.93
C LEU A 18 0.45 -10.57 -15.49
N VAL A 19 -0.79 -10.09 -15.30
CA VAL A 19 -1.36 -9.89 -13.96
C VAL A 19 -1.83 -11.23 -13.42
N ILE A 20 -1.15 -11.73 -12.38
CA ILE A 20 -1.48 -13.03 -11.77
C ILE A 20 -2.36 -12.92 -10.52
N ALA A 21 -2.40 -11.74 -9.90
CA ALA A 21 -3.28 -11.47 -8.77
C ALA A 21 -3.55 -9.97 -8.64
N THR A 22 -4.75 -9.62 -8.17
CA THR A 22 -5.13 -8.26 -7.82
C THR A 22 -5.82 -8.25 -6.47
N TRP A 23 -5.41 -7.32 -5.61
CA TRP A 23 -6.03 -7.02 -4.33
C TRP A 23 -6.71 -5.65 -4.44
N GLU A 24 -7.95 -5.58 -3.98
CA GLU A 24 -8.69 -4.34 -3.81
C GLU A 24 -8.76 -4.04 -2.32
N LEU A 25 -8.06 -2.99 -1.89
CA LEU A 25 -7.94 -2.60 -0.50
C LEU A 25 -8.92 -1.48 -0.20
N ASP A 26 -9.57 -1.58 0.96
CA ASP A 26 -10.47 -0.54 1.49
C ASP A 26 -9.67 0.60 2.13
N VAL A 27 -8.71 1.13 1.36
CA VAL A 27 -7.85 2.26 1.71
C VAL A 27 -7.95 3.27 0.57
N ASN A 28 -8.13 4.55 0.91
CA ASN A 28 -8.17 5.60 -0.08
C ASN A 28 -6.77 5.85 -0.65
N GLY A 29 -6.53 5.48 -1.91
CA GLY A 29 -5.23 5.66 -2.54
C GLY A 29 -4.81 7.13 -2.69
N THR A 30 -5.76 8.06 -2.66
CA THR A 30 -5.48 9.51 -2.77
C THR A 30 -5.02 10.15 -1.46
N GLU A 31 -5.25 9.48 -0.33
CA GLU A 31 -4.82 9.92 1.00
C GLU A 31 -3.40 9.45 1.33
N LEU A 32 -2.80 8.63 0.47
CA LEU A 32 -1.44 8.14 0.64
C LEU A 32 -0.47 9.05 -0.10
N ALA A 33 0.58 9.43 0.59
CA ALA A 33 1.66 10.17 -0.04
C ALA A 33 2.49 9.28 -0.98
N ASP A 34 2.74 8.04 -0.57
CA ASP A 34 3.40 7.01 -1.36
C ASP A 34 3.11 5.61 -0.76
N ALA A 35 3.40 4.55 -1.52
CA ALA A 35 3.28 3.18 -1.06
C ALA A 35 4.35 2.27 -1.69
N PHE A 36 4.86 1.33 -0.90
CA PHE A 36 5.88 0.38 -1.36
C PHE A 36 5.61 -1.04 -0.82
N VAL A 37 6.15 -2.05 -1.49
CA VAL A 37 6.00 -3.45 -1.09
C VAL A 37 7.36 -4.01 -0.66
N MET A 38 7.43 -4.60 0.53
CA MET A 38 8.59 -5.36 1.01
C MET A 38 8.16 -6.67 1.63
N CYS A 39 8.84 -7.77 1.27
CA CYS A 39 8.58 -9.11 1.79
C CYS A 39 7.09 -9.54 1.71
N GLY A 40 6.39 -9.15 0.64
CA GLY A 40 4.96 -9.46 0.47
C GLY A 40 4.01 -8.60 1.30
N VAL A 41 4.51 -7.57 1.99
CA VAL A 41 3.69 -6.61 2.74
C VAL A 41 3.73 -5.26 2.03
N LEU A 42 2.55 -4.71 1.74
CA LEU A 42 2.37 -3.35 1.26
C LEU A 42 2.37 -2.38 2.44
N TYR A 43 3.18 -1.33 2.36
CA TYR A 43 3.25 -0.26 3.34
C TYR A 43 2.80 1.05 2.68
N GLY A 44 2.02 1.85 3.38
CA GLY A 44 1.65 3.20 2.95
C GLY A 44 2.24 4.28 3.84
N LEU A 45 2.64 5.38 3.21
CA LEU A 45 3.18 6.56 3.88
C LEU A 45 2.09 7.63 4.02
N GLU A 46 2.06 8.28 5.18
CA GLU A 46 1.07 9.30 5.52
C GLU A 46 1.31 10.63 4.80
N ASN A 47 2.57 11.09 4.77
CA ASN A 47 2.93 12.38 4.17
C ASN A 47 4.29 12.29 3.44
N ALA A 48 4.46 13.07 2.37
CA ALA A 48 5.74 13.25 1.68
C ALA A 48 6.23 14.71 1.69
N LYS A 49 5.47 15.62 2.32
CA LYS A 49 5.83 17.04 2.45
C LYS A 49 6.72 17.32 3.64
N ASP A 50 6.52 16.59 4.73
CA ASP A 50 7.31 16.73 5.94
C ASP A 50 8.57 15.85 5.86
N ARG A 51 9.66 16.32 6.48
CA ARG A 51 10.93 15.58 6.54
C ARG A 51 10.80 14.26 7.32
N GLU A 52 9.92 14.25 8.31
CA GLU A 52 9.59 13.06 9.08
C GLU A 52 8.22 12.58 8.65
N THR A 53 8.13 11.31 8.30
CA THR A 53 6.87 10.66 7.93
C THR A 53 6.77 9.29 8.57
N PHE A 54 5.56 8.77 8.64
CA PHE A 54 5.22 7.52 9.27
C PHE A 54 4.55 6.56 8.30
N ILE A 55 4.75 5.27 8.57
CA ILE A 55 4.02 4.21 7.91
C ILE A 55 2.63 4.14 8.55
N SER A 56 1.61 4.64 7.84
CA SER A 56 0.25 4.74 8.35
C SER A 56 -0.48 3.39 8.36
N PHE A 57 -0.14 2.48 7.44
CA PHE A 57 -0.68 1.13 7.43
C PHE A 57 0.27 0.10 6.79
N ALA A 58 -0.01 -1.18 7.07
CA ALA A 58 0.65 -2.32 6.45
C ALA A 58 -0.38 -3.39 6.08
N PHE A 59 -0.29 -3.94 4.86
CA PHE A 59 -1.16 -4.99 4.34
C PHE A 59 -0.35 -6.19 3.87
N ASP A 60 -0.54 -7.35 4.49
CA ASP A 60 0.06 -8.61 4.08
C ASP A 60 -0.67 -9.13 2.81
N LEU A 61 0.05 -9.19 1.69
CA LEU A 61 -0.51 -9.62 0.40
C LEU A 61 -0.57 -11.16 0.30
N GLU A 62 0.24 -11.88 1.09
CA GLU A 62 0.25 -13.35 1.10
C GLU A 62 -0.84 -13.92 2.00
N ARG A 63 -1.02 -13.31 3.17
CA ARG A 63 -2.10 -13.65 4.10
C ARG A 63 -3.14 -12.56 3.97
N LYS A 64 -4.29 -12.88 3.37
CA LYS A 64 -5.49 -12.00 3.21
C LYS A 64 -6.02 -11.33 4.50
N ASN A 65 -5.31 -11.45 5.63
CA ASN A 65 -5.63 -10.85 6.91
C ASN A 65 -5.06 -9.44 6.99
N PHE A 66 -5.95 -8.45 6.86
CA PHE A 66 -5.72 -7.06 7.22
C PHE A 66 -5.22 -6.97 8.67
N LYS A 67 -4.03 -6.39 8.87
CA LYS A 67 -3.60 -5.93 10.20
C LYS A 67 -3.41 -4.43 10.14
N ASN A 68 -4.46 -3.69 10.54
CA ASN A 68 -4.28 -2.27 10.82
C ASN A 68 -3.33 -2.15 12.01
N LYS A 69 -2.06 -1.91 11.73
CA LYS A 69 -1.07 -1.64 12.74
C LYS A 69 -0.44 -0.33 12.34
N TYR A 70 -0.83 0.74 13.04
CA TYR A 70 -0.11 2.00 13.03
C TYR A 70 1.30 1.70 13.51
N LEU A 71 2.22 1.59 12.54
CA LEU A 71 3.62 1.37 12.77
C LEU A 71 4.23 2.77 12.80
N ASN A 72 4.34 3.37 13.98
CA ASN A 72 5.06 4.62 14.19
C ASN A 72 6.56 4.38 14.03
N TYR A 73 6.99 4.11 12.80
CA TYR A 73 8.38 4.04 12.40
C TYR A 73 8.68 5.31 11.63
N LEU A 74 9.60 6.11 12.17
CA LEU A 74 10.13 7.27 11.49
C LEU A 74 10.92 6.76 10.28
N VAL A 75 10.46 7.08 9.08
CA VAL A 75 11.25 6.89 7.87
C VAL A 75 12.00 8.20 7.66
N THR A 76 13.32 8.20 7.95
CA THR A 76 14.20 9.38 7.86
C THR A 76 15.00 9.39 6.57
#